data_AF-Q176T9-F1
#
_entry.id   AF-Q176T9-F1
#
_cell.length_a   1.000
_cell.length_b   1.000
_cell.length_c   1.000
_cell.angle_alpha   90.00
_cell.angle_beta   90.00
_cell.angle_gamma   90.00
#
_symmetry.space_group_name_H-M   'P 1'
#
loop_
_entity.id
_entity.type
_entity.pdbx_description
1 polymer ?
#
loop_
_entity_poly.entity_id
_entity_poly.type
_entity_poly.pdbx_seq_one_letter_code
_entity_poly.pdbx_strand_id
1 'polypeptide(L)'
;MAPINVLPILIYALCSSSLGFAIDTNYLFNSARFPEPPGVPTLSNGNLGFTVFSDSVYLTGVYNGRGSQSHRARVPNYANIQLETCSHPETNPPFCSYQLDIRFGRFRTVYDDPNGQLRLTHTVYPHRNFNHVIVNHVRIQRLNGRGTLFANVRRTTGSPSADISFDPAQQVEIRDQIFTFQCGRTNEVEDTVLQTESTTVCVYYSEIPTTLVLSEDRTAEEFSFYTVFARSRRAAENELNLITLSTAAVIDRVQETHMNDLWSQYGITVNGNSELDRAIKASAFQLFSNVPSLFNLNSFQTFGVSPSGVGRNDFQGHVMWDFDMWIFPVILLTDPIVAREMLTYRTRIIRRAVQSNAASNNIGGWQYPWASAFTGREVTSTPGAAELQHHITADIAFAIRLYLYATDNLSWMVTDGCELAFNTARFWMRRAVYNSATDKYDIPAVTGPDTMNPNVLNNVFTNVMAAHNLFLGEYAGCVCESFINLKNEVCLPISRADCIFLRKLEIENKTRPILTSSTITLTLFMKDTFEDSTC
;
A
#
# COMPACT_ATOMS: atom_id res chain seq x y z
N MET A 1 -11.52 -61.76 27.61
CA MET A 1 -11.02 -61.67 28.99
C MET A 1 -9.78 -60.79 29.01
N ALA A 2 -9.91 -59.57 29.52
CA ALA A 2 -8.94 -58.79 30.28
C ALA A 2 -9.58 -57.39 30.51
N PRO A 3 -9.51 -56.81 31.72
CA PRO A 3 -10.52 -55.85 32.18
C PRO A 3 -10.15 -54.39 31.90
N ILE A 4 -11.20 -53.58 31.79
CA ILE A 4 -11.19 -52.12 31.80
C ILE A 4 -10.73 -51.65 33.18
N ASN A 5 -9.67 -50.84 33.25
CA ASN A 5 -9.23 -50.18 34.47
C ASN A 5 -9.50 -48.68 34.37
N VAL A 6 -10.21 -48.17 35.36
CA VAL A 6 -10.75 -46.81 35.47
C VAL A 6 -9.74 -45.96 36.26
N LEU A 7 -9.40 -44.77 35.72
CA LEU A 7 -8.59 -43.68 36.29
C LEU A 7 -7.05 -43.89 36.38
N PRO A 8 -6.23 -42.83 36.10
CA PRO A 8 -6.40 -41.49 36.66
C PRO A 8 -6.44 -40.34 35.64
N ILE A 9 -7.61 -39.69 35.55
CA ILE A 9 -7.74 -38.27 35.20
C ILE A 9 -7.30 -37.49 36.45
N LEU A 10 -5.99 -37.29 36.66
CA LEU A 10 -5.48 -36.37 37.70
C LEU A 10 -3.97 -36.06 37.65
N ILE A 11 -3.27 -36.28 36.51
CA ILE A 11 -1.84 -35.90 36.37
C ILE A 11 -1.57 -35.19 35.02
N TYR A 12 -2.45 -34.28 34.62
CA TYR A 12 -2.17 -33.33 33.51
C TYR A 12 -2.51 -31.87 33.87
N ALA A 13 -2.71 -31.57 35.16
CA ALA A 13 -3.07 -30.23 35.64
C ALA A 13 -2.00 -29.56 36.53
N LEU A 14 -0.81 -30.14 36.67
CA LEU A 14 0.26 -29.61 37.53
C LEU A 14 1.64 -29.68 36.88
N CYS A 15 1.76 -29.18 35.64
CA CYS A 15 3.06 -28.80 35.08
C CYS A 15 2.96 -27.66 34.05
N SER A 16 1.99 -26.77 34.22
CA SER A 16 1.87 -25.50 33.48
C SER A 16 2.06 -24.34 34.46
N SER A 17 3.20 -24.31 35.13
CA SER A 17 3.67 -23.15 35.87
C SER A 17 5.03 -22.75 35.32
N SER A 18 5.12 -21.49 34.90
CA SER A 18 6.32 -20.74 34.50
C SER A 18 7.04 -21.13 33.21
N LEU A 19 6.36 -21.01 32.07
CA LEU A 19 6.99 -20.38 30.90
C LEU A 19 6.24 -19.07 30.68
N GLY A 20 6.69 -18.03 31.36
CA GLY A 20 6.28 -16.67 31.01
C GLY A 20 6.80 -16.42 29.59
N PHE A 21 5.94 -16.50 28.59
CA PHE A 21 6.23 -15.87 27.30
C PHE A 21 6.47 -14.40 27.62
N ALA A 22 7.73 -13.99 27.58
CA ALA A 22 8.08 -12.59 27.72
C ALA A 22 7.27 -11.82 26.68
N ILE A 23 6.47 -10.85 27.14
CA ILE A 23 5.74 -9.96 26.24
C ILE A 23 6.80 -9.24 25.41
N ASP A 24 6.81 -9.48 24.11
CA ASP A 24 7.74 -8.82 23.21
C ASP A 24 7.38 -7.33 23.11
N THR A 25 8.13 -6.51 23.84
CA THR A 25 7.89 -5.08 23.95
C THR A 25 8.30 -4.32 22.69
N ASN A 26 8.93 -4.96 21.70
CA ASN A 26 9.36 -4.31 20.46
C ASN A 26 8.21 -4.06 19.48
N TYR A 27 7.01 -4.57 19.76
CA TYR A 27 5.78 -4.21 19.05
C TYR A 27 5.06 -2.98 19.61
N LEU A 28 5.51 -2.43 20.75
CA LEU A 28 4.83 -1.33 21.42
C LEU A 28 5.71 -0.08 21.47
N PHE A 29 5.20 1.00 20.88
CA PHE A 29 5.82 2.32 20.89
C PHE A 29 4.99 3.22 21.77
N ASN A 30 5.59 3.77 22.82
CA ASN A 30 4.89 4.61 23.81
C ASN A 30 5.49 6.01 23.81
N SER A 31 4.64 7.01 24.02
CA SER A 31 5.04 8.40 24.21
C SER A 31 4.14 9.08 25.23
N ALA A 32 4.72 9.91 26.09
CA ALA A 32 3.96 10.79 26.99
C ALA A 32 3.43 12.05 26.28
N ARG A 33 3.93 12.32 25.07
CA ARG A 33 3.53 13.45 24.24
C ARG A 33 2.93 12.95 22.94
N PHE A 34 1.92 13.65 22.43
CA PHE A 34 1.46 13.36 21.08
C PHE A 34 2.62 13.62 20.11
N PRO A 35 2.92 12.68 19.19
CA PRO A 35 4.03 12.86 18.27
C PRO A 35 3.84 14.11 17.39
N GLU A 36 4.89 14.90 17.20
CA GLU A 36 4.88 16.02 16.24
C GLU A 36 5.07 15.50 14.81
N PRO A 37 4.46 16.11 13.77
CA PRO A 37 4.77 15.79 12.38
C PRO A 37 6.28 15.93 12.10
N PRO A 38 6.92 14.99 11.38
CA PRO A 38 6.34 13.87 10.62
C PRO A 38 6.15 12.56 11.41
N GLY A 39 6.37 12.56 12.73
CA GLY A 39 6.39 11.37 13.59
C GLY A 39 5.02 10.81 13.99
N VAL A 40 3.92 11.41 13.53
CA VAL A 40 2.56 10.89 13.78
C VAL A 40 2.37 9.58 13.01
N PRO A 41 1.96 8.48 13.67
CA PRO A 41 1.76 7.21 13.01
C PRO A 41 0.70 7.28 11.89
N THR A 42 1.02 6.63 10.77
CA THR A 42 0.06 6.30 9.73
C THR A 42 -0.39 4.84 9.92
N LEU A 43 -1.70 4.62 9.79
CA LEU A 43 -2.31 3.29 9.82
C LEU A 43 -3.00 3.02 8.48
N SER A 44 -2.91 1.79 7.98
CA SER A 44 -3.57 1.35 6.74
C SER A 44 -3.94 -0.13 6.81
N ASN A 45 -4.86 -0.56 5.93
CA ASN A 45 -5.22 -1.96 5.70
C ASN A 45 -5.08 -2.36 4.21
N GLY A 46 -4.33 -1.58 3.43
CA GLY A 46 -4.11 -1.78 1.99
C GLY A 46 -5.23 -1.25 1.09
N ASN A 47 -6.45 -1.03 1.59
CA ASN A 47 -7.53 -0.39 0.84
C ASN A 47 -7.69 1.08 1.23
N LEU A 48 -7.64 1.37 2.53
CA LEU A 48 -7.71 2.70 3.10
C LEU A 48 -6.55 2.97 4.07
N GLY A 49 -6.27 4.23 4.32
CA GLY A 49 -5.29 4.64 5.31
C GLY A 49 -5.50 6.07 5.78
N PHE A 50 -4.95 6.37 6.96
CA PHE A 50 -5.00 7.70 7.55
C PHE A 50 -3.81 7.90 8.49
N THR A 51 -3.44 9.16 8.68
CA THR A 51 -2.54 9.55 9.77
C THR A 51 -3.38 9.83 11.01
N VAL A 52 -2.97 9.32 12.17
CA VAL A 52 -3.76 9.38 13.41
C VAL A 52 -4.19 10.82 13.71
N PHE A 53 -5.48 11.01 13.96
CA PHE A 53 -6.15 12.31 14.22
C PHE A 53 -6.00 13.37 13.12
N SER A 54 -5.42 13.02 11.98
CA SER A 54 -5.39 13.90 10.83
C SER A 54 -6.79 14.12 10.28
N ASP A 55 -6.92 15.22 9.57
CA ASP A 55 -8.13 15.72 8.96
C ASP A 55 -8.62 14.86 7.77
N SER A 56 -7.82 13.90 7.30
CA SER A 56 -8.03 13.19 6.04
C SER A 56 -7.96 11.66 6.16
N VAL A 57 -8.79 10.98 5.37
CA VAL A 57 -8.70 9.55 5.05
C VAL A 57 -8.46 9.41 3.55
N TYR A 58 -7.65 8.44 3.17
CA TYR A 58 -7.31 8.17 1.78
C TYR A 58 -7.70 6.75 1.40
N LEU A 59 -8.16 6.58 0.16
CA LEU A 59 -8.56 5.31 -0.43
C LEU A 59 -7.69 5.00 -1.65
N THR A 60 -7.34 3.73 -1.83
CA THR A 60 -6.69 3.29 -3.06
C THR A 60 -7.62 3.46 -4.26
N GLY A 61 -7.05 3.92 -5.38
CA GLY A 61 -7.82 4.12 -6.62
C GLY A 61 -8.85 5.24 -6.58
N VAL A 62 -8.74 6.20 -5.65
CA VAL A 62 -9.57 7.42 -5.64
C VAL A 62 -8.66 8.63 -5.86
N TYR A 63 -8.75 9.21 -7.06
CA TYR A 63 -7.94 10.36 -7.48
C TYR A 63 -8.83 11.47 -8.01
N ASN A 64 -8.36 12.71 -7.89
CA ASN A 64 -9.00 13.92 -8.35
C ASN A 64 -7.99 14.82 -9.08
N GLY A 65 -8.44 15.49 -10.14
CA GLY A 65 -7.63 16.43 -10.92
C GLY A 65 -7.19 15.87 -12.26
N ARG A 66 -7.02 16.75 -13.26
CA ARG A 66 -6.64 16.38 -14.63
C ARG A 66 -5.14 16.44 -14.87
N GLY A 67 -4.61 15.44 -15.59
CA GLY A 67 -3.19 15.39 -15.98
C GLY A 67 -2.27 15.56 -14.78
N SER A 68 -1.33 16.52 -14.84
CA SER A 68 -0.36 16.78 -13.77
C SER A 68 -0.95 17.36 -12.47
N GLN A 69 -2.25 17.68 -12.45
CA GLN A 69 -2.98 18.04 -11.24
C GLN A 69 -3.66 16.84 -10.58
N SER A 70 -3.63 15.65 -11.20
CA SER A 70 -4.21 14.43 -10.62
C SER A 70 -3.48 14.07 -9.33
N HIS A 71 -4.20 13.88 -8.23
CA HIS A 71 -3.66 13.49 -6.93
C HIS A 71 -4.67 12.62 -6.17
N ARG A 72 -4.20 11.85 -5.18
CA ARG A 72 -5.09 11.01 -4.37
C ARG A 72 -6.10 11.90 -3.65
N ALA A 73 -7.38 11.65 -3.88
CA ALA A 73 -8.44 12.51 -3.40
C ALA A 73 -8.54 12.44 -1.87
N ARG A 74 -8.61 13.62 -1.24
CA ARG A 74 -8.80 13.74 0.19
C ARG A 74 -10.27 13.44 0.55
N VAL A 75 -10.50 12.42 1.38
CA VAL A 75 -11.80 12.19 2.03
C VAL A 75 -11.76 12.82 3.43
N PRO A 76 -12.75 13.62 3.84
CA PRO A 76 -12.78 14.16 5.21
C PRO A 76 -12.80 13.02 6.23
N ASN A 77 -12.03 13.15 7.32
CA ASN A 77 -11.97 12.10 8.32
C ASN A 77 -13.17 12.15 9.28
N TYR A 78 -14.24 11.42 8.94
CA TYR A 78 -15.42 11.23 9.81
C TYR A 78 -15.17 10.27 10.98
N ALA A 79 -14.06 9.53 10.94
CA ALA A 79 -13.65 8.57 11.98
C ALA A 79 -12.76 9.20 13.07
N ASN A 80 -12.50 10.51 13.00
CA ASN A 80 -11.64 11.23 13.93
C ASN A 80 -12.35 11.47 15.27
N ILE A 81 -12.48 10.43 16.07
CA ILE A 81 -13.01 10.46 17.43
C ILE A 81 -11.84 10.59 18.40
N GLN A 82 -11.98 11.47 19.39
CA GLN A 82 -10.94 11.73 20.38
C GLN A 82 -11.54 11.87 21.77
N LEU A 83 -10.76 11.52 22.79
CA LEU A 83 -11.02 11.91 24.18
C LEU A 83 -10.83 13.41 24.29
N GLU A 84 -11.81 14.14 24.83
CA GLU A 84 -11.73 15.60 24.91
C GLU A 84 -10.49 16.05 25.72
N THR A 85 -10.20 15.35 26.82
CA THR A 85 -9.05 15.62 27.72
C THR A 85 -7.67 15.32 27.14
N CYS A 86 -7.58 14.50 26.08
CA CYS A 86 -6.31 14.11 25.45
C CYS A 86 -6.30 14.39 23.95
N SER A 87 -7.04 15.42 23.53
CA SER A 87 -7.33 15.69 22.13
C SER A 87 -6.24 16.52 21.44
N HIS A 88 -5.89 16.14 20.22
CA HIS A 88 -5.15 17.01 19.31
C HIS A 88 -6.02 18.25 18.96
N PRO A 89 -5.46 19.47 18.88
CA PRO A 89 -4.04 19.83 18.76
C PRO A 89 -3.28 20.03 20.07
N GLU A 90 -3.84 19.71 21.25
CA GLU A 90 -3.04 19.73 22.49
C GLU A 90 -2.06 18.55 22.46
N THR A 91 -0.76 18.83 22.35
CA THR A 91 0.26 17.79 22.16
C THR A 91 0.88 17.27 23.44
N ASN A 92 0.65 17.94 24.58
CA ASN A 92 1.12 17.49 25.90
C ASN A 92 0.08 17.72 27.03
N PRO A 93 -1.16 17.21 26.88
CA PRO A 93 -2.13 17.26 27.96
C PRO A 93 -1.65 16.39 29.14
N PRO A 94 -1.79 16.88 30.39
CA PRO A 94 -1.31 16.14 31.55
C PRO A 94 -2.09 14.84 31.72
N PHE A 95 -1.41 13.80 32.23
CA PHE A 95 -1.96 12.47 32.48
C PHE A 95 -2.41 11.68 31.24
N CYS A 96 -2.02 12.14 30.05
CA CYS A 96 -2.25 11.42 28.80
C CYS A 96 -0.98 10.67 28.36
N SER A 97 -1.16 9.53 27.72
CA SER A 97 -0.10 8.81 27.00
C SER A 97 -0.62 8.23 25.69
N TYR A 98 0.29 8.06 24.75
CA TYR A 98 -0.01 7.65 23.38
C TYR A 98 0.80 6.41 23.04
N GLN A 99 0.14 5.44 22.40
CA GLN A 99 0.73 4.14 22.13
C GLN A 99 0.43 3.72 20.69
N LEU A 100 1.45 3.31 19.95
CA LEU A 100 1.30 2.56 18.71
C LEU A 100 1.63 1.09 19.00
N ASP A 101 0.61 0.26 18.96
CA ASP A 101 0.68 -1.20 19.09
C ASP A 101 0.68 -1.80 17.68
N ILE A 102 1.87 -2.00 17.12
CA ILE A 102 2.02 -2.56 15.78
C ILE A 102 1.71 -4.07 15.76
N ARG A 103 1.65 -4.75 16.91
CA ARG A 103 1.25 -6.16 16.96
C ARG A 103 -0.15 -6.33 16.41
N PHE A 104 -1.05 -5.40 16.72
CA PHE A 104 -2.44 -5.43 16.28
C PHE A 104 -2.85 -4.26 15.39
N GLY A 105 -1.89 -3.40 15.02
CA GLY A 105 -2.13 -2.24 14.14
C GLY A 105 -3.03 -1.20 14.78
N ARG A 106 -2.90 -0.98 16.09
CA ARG A 106 -3.78 -0.13 16.88
C ARG A 106 -3.03 1.09 17.39
N PHE A 107 -3.65 2.26 17.29
CA PHE A 107 -3.21 3.43 18.04
C PHE A 107 -4.09 3.61 19.28
N ARG A 108 -3.49 3.89 20.44
CA ARG A 108 -4.20 4.12 21.69
C ARG A 108 -3.85 5.46 22.30
N THR A 109 -4.87 6.15 22.79
CA THR A 109 -4.75 7.30 23.70
C THR A 109 -5.26 6.85 25.07
N VAL A 110 -4.42 6.96 26.09
CA VAL A 110 -4.75 6.59 27.47
C VAL A 110 -4.76 7.83 28.32
N TYR A 111 -5.85 8.05 29.05
CA TYR A 111 -5.97 9.08 30.09
C TYR A 111 -6.07 8.42 31.45
N ASP A 112 -5.21 8.84 32.37
CA ASP A 112 -5.28 8.46 33.78
C ASP A 112 -5.82 9.63 34.61
N ASP A 113 -6.96 9.44 35.28
CA ASP A 113 -7.48 10.49 36.16
C ASP A 113 -6.49 10.75 37.30
N PRO A 114 -6.14 12.02 37.59
CA PRO A 114 -5.15 12.36 38.63
C PRO A 114 -5.56 11.96 40.04
N ASN A 115 -6.85 11.79 40.30
CA ASN A 115 -7.37 11.32 41.59
C ASN A 115 -7.47 9.78 41.65
N GLY A 116 -7.09 9.09 40.57
CA GLY A 116 -7.17 7.65 40.43
C GLY A 116 -8.59 7.12 40.33
N GLN A 117 -9.57 7.96 39.95
CA GLN A 117 -10.98 7.55 39.89
C GLN A 117 -11.24 6.59 38.73
N LEU A 118 -10.63 6.86 37.58
CA LEU A 118 -10.89 6.14 36.35
C LEU A 118 -9.69 6.19 35.39
N ARG A 119 -9.68 5.25 34.46
CA ARG A 119 -8.80 5.25 33.27
C ARG A 119 -9.67 5.25 32.02
N LEU A 120 -9.37 6.15 31.09
CA LEU A 120 -9.95 6.11 29.75
C LEU A 120 -8.93 5.53 28.77
N THR A 121 -9.41 4.73 27.83
CA THR A 121 -8.60 4.24 26.72
C THR A 121 -9.39 4.40 25.44
N HIS A 122 -8.93 5.27 24.56
CA HIS A 122 -9.41 5.34 23.18
C HIS A 122 -8.47 4.54 22.29
N THR A 123 -9.03 3.67 21.45
CA THR A 123 -8.29 2.85 20.48
C THR A 123 -8.84 3.11 19.09
N VAL A 124 -7.99 3.35 18.11
CA VAL A 124 -8.37 3.53 16.70
C VAL A 124 -7.51 2.68 15.77
N TYR A 125 -8.14 2.06 14.78
CA TYR A 125 -7.44 1.28 13.75
C TYR A 125 -8.29 1.06 12.48
N PRO A 126 -7.67 0.98 11.29
CA PRO A 126 -8.31 0.44 10.11
C PRO A 126 -8.38 -1.08 10.23
N HIS A 127 -9.58 -1.65 10.06
CA HIS A 127 -9.77 -3.08 10.22
C HIS A 127 -9.17 -3.84 9.03
N ARG A 128 -8.43 -4.93 9.28
CA ARG A 128 -7.71 -5.69 8.25
C ARG A 128 -8.63 -6.57 7.39
N ASN A 129 -9.66 -7.19 8.00
CA ASN A 129 -10.70 -7.95 7.28
C ASN A 129 -11.82 -7.08 6.71
N PHE A 130 -12.48 -6.25 7.53
CA PHE A 130 -13.45 -5.27 7.03
C PHE A 130 -12.70 -4.06 6.46
N ASN A 131 -12.22 -4.18 5.22
CA ASN A 131 -11.20 -3.27 4.70
C ASN A 131 -11.75 -1.90 4.29
N HIS A 132 -13.05 -1.66 4.44
CA HIS A 132 -13.65 -0.33 4.32
C HIS A 132 -13.82 0.38 5.68
N VAL A 133 -13.50 -0.28 6.80
CA VAL A 133 -13.87 0.20 8.14
C VAL A 133 -12.69 0.73 8.95
N ILE A 134 -12.89 1.88 9.56
CA ILE A 134 -12.11 2.37 10.70
C ILE A 134 -12.93 2.13 11.98
N VAL A 135 -12.31 1.46 12.94
CA VAL A 135 -12.90 1.14 14.25
C VAL A 135 -12.36 2.11 15.29
N ASN A 136 -13.25 2.63 16.13
CA ASN A 136 -12.93 3.39 17.32
C ASN A 136 -13.56 2.71 18.54
N HIS A 137 -12.77 2.43 19.57
CA HIS A 137 -13.25 1.98 20.87
C HIS A 137 -12.91 3.01 21.93
N VAL A 138 -13.86 3.34 22.80
CA VAL A 138 -13.62 4.12 24.02
C VAL A 138 -13.99 3.27 25.21
N ARG A 139 -12.99 2.95 26.03
CA ARG A 139 -13.16 2.17 27.24
C ARG A 139 -13.07 3.07 28.46
N ILE A 140 -14.08 3.03 29.32
CA ILE A 140 -14.06 3.63 30.65
C ILE A 140 -13.79 2.51 31.65
N GLN A 141 -12.72 2.62 32.43
CA GLN A 141 -12.39 1.68 33.50
C GLN A 141 -12.47 2.39 34.85
N ARG A 142 -13.30 1.89 35.75
CA ARG A 142 -13.36 2.33 37.15
C ARG A 142 -12.13 1.82 37.88
N LEU A 143 -11.47 2.74 38.59
CA LEU A 143 -10.36 2.45 39.48
C LEU A 143 -10.84 2.60 40.94
N ASN A 144 -10.54 3.71 41.61
CA ASN A 144 -11.06 4.00 42.96
C ASN A 144 -12.36 4.83 42.97
N GLY A 145 -12.86 5.22 41.79
CA GLY A 145 -14.02 6.10 41.64
C GLY A 145 -15.33 5.45 42.12
N ARG A 146 -16.18 6.24 42.78
CA ARG A 146 -17.51 5.85 43.28
C ARG A 146 -18.62 6.50 42.47
N GLY A 147 -19.83 5.94 42.48
CA GLY A 147 -20.95 6.47 41.72
C GLY A 147 -20.77 6.38 40.20
N THR A 148 -21.59 7.09 39.45
CA THR A 148 -21.51 7.15 37.99
C THR A 148 -20.28 7.92 37.52
N LEU A 149 -19.56 7.38 36.54
CA LEU A 149 -18.38 8.00 35.94
C LEU A 149 -18.66 8.38 34.48
N PHE A 150 -17.94 9.37 33.98
CA PHE A 150 -18.18 9.95 32.67
C PHE A 150 -16.90 10.07 31.85
N ALA A 151 -17.02 9.99 30.53
CA ALA A 151 -15.95 10.29 29.60
C ALA A 151 -16.48 11.21 28.50
N ASN A 152 -15.89 12.39 28.35
CA ASN A 152 -16.25 13.27 27.25
C ASN A 152 -15.47 12.88 25.99
N VAL A 153 -16.20 12.79 24.89
CA VAL A 153 -15.65 12.46 23.58
C VAL A 153 -16.14 13.46 22.56
N ARG A 154 -15.33 13.69 21.54
CA ARG A 154 -15.70 14.57 20.42
C ARG A 154 -15.30 13.94 19.10
N ARG A 155 -16.07 14.24 18.06
CA ARG A 155 -15.68 13.99 16.67
C ARG A 155 -15.11 15.28 16.10
N THR A 156 -13.86 15.25 15.69
CA THR A 156 -13.22 16.35 14.97
C THR A 156 -13.25 16.02 13.48
N THR A 157 -14.44 16.14 12.88
CA THR A 157 -14.65 15.83 11.46
C THR A 157 -13.70 16.65 10.60
N GLY A 158 -13.08 16.01 9.62
CA GLY A 158 -12.26 16.71 8.64
C GLY A 158 -13.04 17.83 7.92
N SER A 159 -12.31 18.84 7.49
CA SER A 159 -12.80 19.95 6.67
C SER A 159 -13.48 19.43 5.39
N PRO A 160 -14.44 20.16 4.79
CA PRO A 160 -15.00 19.79 3.49
C PRO A 160 -13.91 19.52 2.45
N SER A 161 -14.12 18.51 1.60
CA SER A 161 -13.12 18.16 0.58
C SER A 161 -13.16 19.10 -0.61
N ALA A 162 -11.97 19.54 -1.06
CA ALA A 162 -11.82 20.21 -2.35
C ALA A 162 -11.86 19.22 -3.53
N ASP A 163 -11.75 17.92 -3.25
CA ASP A 163 -11.61 16.87 -4.25
C ASP A 163 -12.90 16.11 -4.55
N ILE A 164 -13.85 16.15 -3.60
CA ILE A 164 -15.09 15.37 -3.66
C ILE A 164 -16.27 16.26 -3.32
N SER A 165 -17.23 16.31 -4.24
CA SER A 165 -18.54 16.92 -3.99
C SER A 165 -19.47 15.87 -3.40
N PHE A 166 -19.76 16.00 -2.11
CA PHE A 166 -20.71 15.13 -1.40
C PHE A 166 -22.14 15.64 -1.52
N ASP A 167 -23.06 14.70 -1.74
CA ASP A 167 -24.48 14.92 -1.59
C ASP A 167 -24.82 15.20 -0.11
N PRO A 168 -25.96 15.85 0.18
CA PRO A 168 -26.42 16.08 1.54
C PRO A 168 -26.48 14.80 2.38
N ALA A 169 -26.13 14.90 3.66
CA ALA A 169 -26.22 13.78 4.60
C ALA A 169 -27.65 13.25 4.71
N GLN A 170 -27.74 11.92 4.75
CA GLN A 170 -28.99 11.20 4.95
C GLN A 170 -28.84 10.24 6.13
N GLN A 171 -29.95 9.97 6.81
CA GLN A 171 -30.03 8.92 7.81
C GLN A 171 -30.46 7.62 7.15
N VAL A 172 -29.85 6.51 7.55
CA VAL A 172 -30.23 5.17 7.12
C VAL A 172 -30.20 4.24 8.31
N GLU A 173 -31.22 3.39 8.40
CA GLU A 173 -31.28 2.35 9.40
C GLU A 173 -30.73 1.05 8.81
N ILE A 174 -29.75 0.45 9.50
CA ILE A 174 -29.15 -0.84 9.16
C ILE A 174 -29.23 -1.71 10.40
N ARG A 175 -30.13 -2.71 10.39
CA ARG A 175 -30.33 -3.66 11.49
C ARG A 175 -30.50 -2.97 12.85
N ASP A 176 -31.49 -2.08 12.94
CA ASP A 176 -31.87 -1.35 14.15
C ASP A 176 -30.81 -0.35 14.65
N GLN A 177 -29.79 -0.06 13.84
CA GLN A 177 -28.80 0.99 14.09
C GLN A 177 -28.93 2.09 13.05
N ILE A 178 -28.95 3.33 13.52
CA ILE A 178 -29.04 4.51 12.66
C ILE A 178 -27.63 5.00 12.32
N PHE A 179 -27.36 5.14 11.02
CA PHE A 179 -26.14 5.70 10.48
C PHE A 179 -26.44 6.97 9.68
N THR A 180 -25.58 7.97 9.87
CA THR A 180 -25.48 9.07 8.92
C THR A 180 -24.61 8.61 7.76
N PHE A 181 -25.08 8.80 6.52
CA PHE A 181 -24.28 8.53 5.33
C PHE A 181 -24.29 9.68 4.34
N GLN A 182 -23.19 9.80 3.61
CA GLN A 182 -23.00 10.73 2.50
C GLN A 182 -22.28 10.01 1.37
N CYS A 183 -22.79 10.12 0.15
CA CYS A 183 -22.07 9.71 -1.05
C CYS A 183 -21.74 10.96 -1.87
N GLY A 184 -20.66 10.90 -2.62
CA GLY A 184 -20.21 11.95 -3.50
C GLY A 184 -19.38 11.40 -4.63
N ARG A 185 -18.90 12.28 -5.50
CA ARG A 185 -17.98 11.91 -6.58
C ARG A 185 -16.79 12.85 -6.61
N THR A 186 -15.65 12.33 -7.10
CA THR A 186 -14.49 13.17 -7.36
C THR A 186 -14.85 14.27 -8.36
N ASN A 187 -14.30 15.47 -8.15
CA ASN A 187 -14.68 16.67 -8.89
C ASN A 187 -14.16 16.65 -10.33
N GLU A 188 -12.98 16.09 -10.55
CA GLU A 188 -12.34 16.01 -11.85
C GLU A 188 -11.76 14.60 -12.11
N VAL A 189 -11.92 14.13 -13.35
CA VAL A 189 -11.31 12.90 -13.85
C VAL A 189 -9.89 13.17 -14.37
N GLU A 190 -9.01 12.19 -14.26
CA GLU A 190 -7.60 12.32 -14.65
C GLU A 190 -7.42 12.53 -16.15
N ASP A 191 -8.17 11.78 -16.96
CA ASP A 191 -8.17 11.84 -18.42
C ASP A 191 -9.55 11.48 -18.96
N THR A 192 -10.15 12.38 -19.75
CA THR A 192 -11.53 12.22 -20.25
C THR A 192 -11.71 11.13 -21.32
N VAL A 193 -10.62 10.64 -21.90
CA VAL A 193 -10.63 9.55 -22.91
C VAL A 193 -10.52 8.20 -22.22
N LEU A 194 -9.72 8.09 -21.15
CA LEU A 194 -9.45 6.85 -20.44
C LEU A 194 -10.34 6.63 -19.22
N GLN A 195 -10.87 7.71 -18.64
CA GLN A 195 -11.79 7.71 -17.51
C GLN A 195 -13.08 8.43 -17.90
N THR A 196 -14.13 7.64 -18.14
CA THR A 196 -15.45 8.18 -18.52
C THR A 196 -16.23 8.71 -17.33
N GLU A 197 -15.91 8.28 -16.12
CA GLU A 197 -16.67 8.60 -14.92
C GLU A 197 -15.75 9.00 -13.75
N SER A 198 -16.20 9.98 -12.97
CA SER A 198 -15.60 10.29 -11.67
C SER A 198 -15.77 9.14 -10.68
N THR A 199 -14.90 9.07 -9.67
CA THR A 199 -14.95 7.98 -8.70
C THR A 199 -15.96 8.30 -7.60
N THR A 200 -16.90 7.38 -7.34
CA THR A 200 -17.82 7.51 -6.21
C THR A 200 -17.10 7.24 -4.90
N VAL A 201 -17.42 8.03 -3.88
CA VAL A 201 -16.99 7.81 -2.49
C VAL A 201 -18.21 7.92 -1.59
N CYS A 202 -18.44 6.91 -0.76
CA CYS A 202 -19.49 6.87 0.24
C CYS A 202 -18.87 6.73 1.63
N VAL A 203 -19.37 7.52 2.57
CA VAL A 203 -18.98 7.47 3.97
C VAL A 203 -20.20 7.21 4.84
N TYR A 204 -20.10 6.26 5.76
CA TYR A 204 -21.12 5.94 6.75
C TYR A 204 -20.52 6.06 8.14
N TYR A 205 -21.21 6.69 9.07
CA TYR A 205 -20.77 6.84 10.44
C TYR A 205 -21.97 6.90 11.39
N SER A 206 -21.82 6.33 12.58
CA SER A 206 -22.81 6.45 13.65
C SER A 206 -22.76 7.86 14.24
N GLU A 207 -23.85 8.36 14.81
CA GLU A 207 -23.75 9.49 15.73
C GLU A 207 -22.99 9.06 17.00
N ILE A 208 -22.27 9.99 17.62
CA ILE A 208 -21.59 9.74 18.89
C ILE A 208 -22.15 10.66 19.97
N PRO A 209 -22.40 10.14 21.19
CA PRO A 209 -22.79 11.00 22.31
C PRO A 209 -21.60 11.88 22.72
N THR A 210 -21.86 13.08 23.22
CA THR A 210 -20.81 13.96 23.77
C THR A 210 -20.21 13.40 25.06
N THR A 211 -20.98 12.62 25.80
CA THR A 211 -20.59 12.04 27.08
C THR A 211 -20.99 10.57 27.13
N LEU A 212 -20.00 9.72 27.40
CA LEU A 212 -20.16 8.29 27.66
C LEU A 212 -20.29 8.08 29.17
N VAL A 213 -21.09 7.10 29.58
CA VAL A 213 -21.49 6.91 30.97
C VAL A 213 -21.14 5.50 31.43
N LEU A 214 -20.36 5.39 32.51
CA LEU A 214 -20.14 4.13 33.21
C LEU A 214 -20.97 4.13 34.50
N SER A 215 -21.94 3.23 34.56
CA SER A 215 -22.81 3.06 35.73
C SER A 215 -22.05 2.56 36.96
N GLU A 216 -22.58 2.81 38.16
CA GLU A 216 -21.94 2.47 39.44
C GLU A 216 -21.75 0.96 39.63
N ASP A 217 -22.64 0.14 39.08
CA ASP A 217 -22.63 -1.32 39.16
C ASP A 217 -21.57 -1.98 38.26
N ARG A 218 -20.90 -1.21 37.39
CA ARG A 218 -19.93 -1.71 36.42
C ARG A 218 -18.50 -1.26 36.74
N THR A 219 -17.55 -2.17 36.52
CA THR A 219 -16.11 -1.91 36.67
C THR A 219 -15.47 -1.36 35.40
N ALA A 220 -16.03 -1.69 34.23
CA ALA A 220 -15.61 -1.13 32.96
C ALA A 220 -16.73 -1.25 31.92
N GLU A 221 -16.71 -0.37 30.94
CA GLU A 221 -17.58 -0.41 29.77
C GLU A 221 -16.82 0.07 28.54
N GLU A 222 -17.14 -0.52 27.39
CA GLU A 222 -16.50 -0.24 26.11
C GLU A 222 -17.56 0.17 25.10
N PHE A 223 -17.32 1.32 24.45
CA PHE A 223 -18.19 1.92 23.47
C PHE A 223 -17.50 1.86 22.11
N SER A 224 -18.11 1.18 21.16
CA SER A 224 -17.55 0.95 19.83
C SER A 224 -18.26 1.77 18.76
N PHE A 225 -17.49 2.44 17.92
CA PHE A 225 -17.97 3.26 16.81
C PHE A 225 -17.28 2.82 15.52
N TYR A 226 -18.08 2.63 14.48
CA TYR A 226 -17.62 2.16 13.18
C TYR A 226 -17.85 3.26 12.15
N THR A 227 -16.82 3.53 11.34
CA THR A 227 -16.92 4.44 10.21
C THR A 227 -16.45 3.72 8.95
N VAL A 228 -17.28 3.74 7.91
CA VAL A 228 -17.03 3.02 6.66
C VAL A 228 -16.77 3.98 5.54
N PHE A 229 -15.69 3.76 4.79
CA PHE A 229 -15.30 4.53 3.62
C PHE A 229 -15.22 3.57 2.43
N ALA A 230 -16.10 3.73 1.44
CA ALA A 230 -16.16 2.81 0.30
C ALA A 230 -16.39 3.52 -1.04
N ARG A 231 -16.02 2.83 -2.12
CA ARG A 231 -16.20 3.33 -3.49
C ARG A 231 -17.58 3.06 -4.09
N SER A 232 -18.47 2.43 -3.31
CA SER A 232 -19.87 2.25 -3.66
C SER A 232 -20.72 2.06 -2.42
N ARG A 233 -22.00 2.41 -2.54
CA ARG A 233 -23.01 2.18 -1.49
C ARG A 233 -23.10 0.70 -1.10
N ARG A 234 -23.12 -0.17 -2.11
CA ARG A 234 -23.17 -1.63 -1.93
C ARG A 234 -22.00 -2.17 -1.10
N ALA A 235 -20.78 -1.72 -1.38
CA ALA A 235 -19.60 -2.16 -0.63
C ALA A 235 -19.68 -1.72 0.85
N ALA A 236 -20.07 -0.47 1.10
CA ALA A 236 -20.24 0.04 2.46
C ALA A 236 -21.32 -0.73 3.25
N GLU A 237 -22.51 -0.89 2.66
CA GLU A 237 -23.64 -1.54 3.32
C GLU A 237 -23.40 -3.03 3.55
N ASN A 238 -22.66 -3.71 2.67
CA ASN A 238 -22.28 -5.11 2.88
C ASN A 238 -21.45 -5.30 4.15
N GLU A 239 -20.42 -4.48 4.36
CA GLU A 239 -19.59 -4.57 5.57
C GLU A 239 -20.36 -4.14 6.82
N LEU A 240 -21.16 -3.06 6.73
CA LEU A 240 -21.99 -2.62 7.84
C LEU A 240 -22.96 -3.71 8.29
N ASN A 241 -23.61 -4.42 7.36
CA ASN A 241 -24.52 -5.52 7.70
C ASN A 241 -23.81 -6.65 8.47
N LEU A 242 -22.54 -6.92 8.19
CA LEU A 242 -21.77 -7.95 8.89
C LEU A 242 -21.29 -7.46 10.26
N ILE A 243 -20.91 -6.18 10.35
CA ILE A 243 -20.46 -5.57 11.60
C ILE A 243 -21.63 -5.45 12.59
N THR A 244 -22.80 -4.99 12.15
CA THR A 244 -23.99 -4.85 13.02
C THR A 244 -24.56 -6.19 13.47
N LEU A 245 -24.23 -7.28 12.78
CA LEU A 245 -24.53 -8.66 13.20
C LEU A 245 -23.57 -9.21 14.27
N SER A 246 -22.45 -8.53 14.49
CA SER A 246 -21.35 -9.03 15.31
C SER A 246 -21.21 -8.21 16.59
N THR A 247 -20.57 -8.79 17.61
CA THR A 247 -20.17 -8.03 18.81
C THR A 247 -18.81 -7.39 18.60
N ALA A 248 -18.50 -6.30 19.31
CA ALA A 248 -17.19 -5.65 19.28
C ALA A 248 -16.05 -6.65 19.55
N ALA A 249 -16.24 -7.56 20.51
CA ALA A 249 -15.26 -8.60 20.83
C ALA A 249 -14.99 -9.57 19.66
N VAL A 250 -15.99 -9.87 18.82
CA VAL A 250 -15.82 -10.69 17.61
C VAL A 250 -15.04 -9.91 16.56
N ILE A 251 -15.40 -8.65 16.31
CA ILE A 251 -14.67 -7.78 15.37
C ILE A 251 -13.19 -7.67 15.77
N ASP A 252 -12.91 -7.44 17.04
CA ASP A 252 -11.55 -7.36 17.58
C ASP A 252 -10.78 -8.67 17.45
N ARG A 253 -11.44 -9.81 17.69
CA ARG A 253 -10.81 -11.11 17.52
C ARG A 253 -10.42 -11.37 16.07
N VAL A 254 -11.26 -10.96 15.11
CA VAL A 254 -10.97 -11.07 13.68
C VAL A 254 -9.77 -10.18 13.32
N GLN A 255 -9.73 -8.92 13.80
CA GLN A 255 -8.55 -8.06 13.64
C GLN A 255 -7.28 -8.72 14.19
N GLU A 256 -7.30 -9.21 15.43
CA GLU A 256 -6.14 -9.83 16.07
C GLU A 256 -5.67 -11.07 15.33
N THR A 257 -6.60 -11.90 14.84
CA THR A 257 -6.28 -13.09 14.05
C THR A 257 -5.51 -12.71 12.79
N HIS A 258 -6.03 -11.78 11.99
CA HIS A 258 -5.36 -11.39 10.73
C HIS A 258 -4.08 -10.58 10.92
N MET A 259 -3.94 -9.87 12.04
CA MET A 259 -2.68 -9.24 12.40
C MET A 259 -1.65 -10.27 12.86
N ASN A 260 -2.06 -11.32 13.58
CA ASN A 260 -1.19 -12.45 13.89
C ASN A 260 -0.77 -13.19 12.62
N ASP A 261 -1.66 -13.37 11.64
CA ASP A 261 -1.31 -13.95 10.33
C ASP A 261 -0.26 -13.09 9.61
N LEU A 262 -0.43 -11.77 9.59
CA LEU A 262 0.59 -10.84 9.07
C LEU A 262 1.93 -11.09 9.75
N TRP A 263 1.99 -11.11 11.08
CA TRP A 263 3.26 -11.29 11.79
C TRP A 263 3.84 -12.70 11.63
N SER A 264 2.99 -13.71 11.49
CA SER A 264 3.44 -15.08 11.23
C SER A 264 4.05 -15.21 9.83
N GLN A 265 3.52 -14.47 8.85
CA GLN A 265 3.95 -14.55 7.46
C GLN A 265 5.15 -13.65 7.17
N TYR A 266 5.16 -12.45 7.75
CA TYR A 266 6.07 -11.38 7.37
C TYR A 266 7.00 -10.92 8.50
N GLY A 267 6.82 -11.45 9.72
CA GLY A 267 7.59 -11.03 10.89
C GLY A 267 9.04 -11.51 10.84
N ILE A 268 9.96 -10.57 11.04
CA ILE A 268 11.39 -10.85 11.24
C ILE A 268 11.73 -10.46 12.68
N THR A 269 12.45 -11.35 13.39
CA THR A 269 12.90 -11.10 14.77
C THR A 269 14.42 -11.10 14.83
N VAL A 270 14.99 -10.12 15.54
CA VAL A 270 16.43 -10.00 15.78
C VAL A 270 16.75 -10.28 17.24
N ASN A 271 17.55 -11.31 17.48
CA ASN A 271 18.03 -11.66 18.81
C ASN A 271 19.27 -10.82 19.16
N GLY A 272 19.33 -10.34 20.41
CA GLY A 272 20.51 -9.62 20.93
C GLY A 272 20.60 -8.14 20.56
N ASN A 273 19.68 -7.61 19.74
CA ASN A 273 19.60 -6.17 19.45
C ASN A 273 18.12 -5.72 19.34
N SER A 274 17.57 -5.20 20.44
CA SER A 274 16.17 -4.77 20.53
C SER A 274 15.85 -3.55 19.68
N GLU A 275 16.83 -2.66 19.46
CA GLU A 275 16.63 -1.47 18.63
C GLU A 275 16.47 -1.86 17.15
N LEU A 276 17.34 -2.75 16.67
CA LEU A 276 17.24 -3.28 15.30
C LEU A 276 15.98 -4.12 15.11
N ASP A 277 15.64 -4.98 16.08
CA ASP A 277 14.41 -5.77 16.07
C ASP A 277 13.17 -4.89 15.96
N ARG A 278 13.11 -3.82 16.77
CA ARG A 278 12.04 -2.82 16.75
C ARG A 278 11.98 -2.07 15.43
N ALA A 279 13.12 -1.66 14.87
CA ALA A 279 13.18 -0.96 13.59
C ALA A 279 12.66 -1.84 12.44
N ILE A 280 13.10 -3.09 12.37
CA ILE A 280 12.65 -4.04 11.33
C ILE A 280 11.15 -4.32 11.47
N LYS A 281 10.65 -4.53 12.69
CA LYS A 281 9.21 -4.70 12.93
C LYS A 281 8.42 -3.46 12.51
N ALA A 282 8.88 -2.25 12.84
CA ALA A 282 8.22 -1.02 12.40
C ALA A 282 8.19 -0.92 10.86
N SER A 283 9.29 -1.20 10.18
CA SER A 283 9.37 -1.20 8.72
C SER A 283 8.45 -2.23 8.09
N ALA A 284 8.44 -3.47 8.59
CA ALA A 284 7.56 -4.54 8.12
C ALA A 284 6.09 -4.17 8.34
N PHE A 285 5.73 -3.67 9.54
CA PHE A 285 4.37 -3.21 9.81
C PHE A 285 3.91 -2.16 8.81
N GLN A 286 4.74 -1.15 8.54
CA GLN A 286 4.39 -0.10 7.58
C GLN A 286 4.26 -0.67 6.16
N LEU A 287 5.17 -1.53 5.71
CA LEU A 287 5.08 -2.15 4.38
C LEU A 287 3.81 -3.00 4.21
N PHE A 288 3.60 -3.99 5.09
CA PHE A 288 2.54 -4.99 4.94
C PHE A 288 1.14 -4.51 5.38
N SER A 289 1.05 -3.33 5.99
CA SER A 289 -0.23 -2.65 6.24
C SER A 289 -0.72 -1.84 5.05
N ASN A 290 0.17 -1.50 4.10
CA ASN A 290 -0.18 -0.72 2.90
C ASN A 290 -0.47 -1.59 1.66
N VAL A 291 -0.34 -2.92 1.76
CA VAL A 291 -0.68 -3.87 0.69
C VAL A 291 -2.01 -4.56 0.98
N PRO A 292 -2.76 -4.98 -0.06
CA PRO A 292 -3.99 -5.75 0.12
C PRO A 292 -3.74 -7.04 0.91
N SER A 293 -4.70 -7.39 1.77
CA SER A 293 -4.69 -8.66 2.48
C SER A 293 -5.22 -9.79 1.60
N LEU A 294 -4.69 -11.02 1.75
CA LEU A 294 -5.14 -12.22 1.04
C LEU A 294 -6.65 -12.47 1.15
N PHE A 295 -7.25 -12.12 2.29
CA PHE A 295 -8.67 -12.32 2.57
C PHE A 295 -9.58 -11.43 1.72
N ASN A 296 -9.02 -10.35 1.16
CA ASN A 296 -9.77 -9.28 0.51
C ASN A 296 -9.30 -8.99 -0.92
N LEU A 297 -8.49 -9.86 -1.52
CA LEU A 297 -7.91 -9.63 -2.86
C LEU A 297 -8.96 -9.33 -3.95
N ASN A 298 -10.19 -9.84 -3.76
CA ASN A 298 -11.29 -9.62 -4.69
C ASN A 298 -12.34 -8.61 -4.19
N SER A 299 -12.17 -8.03 -2.99
CA SER A 299 -13.18 -7.10 -2.46
C SER A 299 -13.10 -5.72 -3.11
N PHE A 300 -11.97 -5.39 -3.73
CA PHE A 300 -11.72 -4.11 -4.35
C PHE A 300 -10.68 -4.25 -5.46
N GLN A 301 -10.74 -3.40 -6.48
CA GLN A 301 -9.69 -3.37 -7.50
C GLN A 301 -8.38 -2.85 -6.90
N THR A 302 -7.32 -3.66 -6.98
CA THR A 302 -5.96 -3.35 -6.50
C THR A 302 -5.29 -2.30 -7.39
N PHE A 303 -4.74 -1.26 -6.78
CA PHE A 303 -3.90 -0.26 -7.43
C PHE A 303 -2.45 -0.41 -6.96
N GLY A 304 -1.51 0.24 -7.63
CA GLY A 304 -0.12 0.30 -7.15
C GLY A 304 -0.01 1.08 -5.83
N VAL A 305 1.10 0.87 -5.11
CA VAL A 305 1.38 1.50 -3.82
C VAL A 305 2.34 2.68 -4.04
N SER A 306 1.98 3.84 -3.49
CA SER A 306 2.83 5.04 -3.47
C SER A 306 4.05 4.83 -2.55
N PRO A 307 5.19 5.49 -2.77
CA PRO A 307 6.31 5.48 -1.82
C PRO A 307 5.90 5.87 -0.39
N SER A 308 4.87 6.72 -0.26
CA SER A 308 4.31 7.18 1.02
C SER A 308 3.20 6.29 1.60
N GLY A 309 2.90 5.16 0.95
CA GLY A 309 1.78 4.28 1.32
C GLY A 309 0.41 4.87 0.96
N VAL A 310 -0.63 4.39 1.65
CA VAL A 310 -2.03 4.78 1.44
C VAL A 310 -2.44 5.96 2.32
N GLY A 311 -2.02 5.97 3.59
CA GLY A 311 -2.53 6.93 4.58
C GLY A 311 -1.88 8.31 4.59
N ARG A 312 -1.03 8.61 3.62
CA ARG A 312 -0.39 9.91 3.40
C ARG A 312 -0.53 10.33 1.93
N ASN A 313 -0.42 11.62 1.66
CA ASN A 313 -0.53 12.19 0.31
C ASN A 313 0.81 12.76 -0.21
N ASP A 314 1.94 12.42 0.41
CA ASP A 314 3.24 12.75 -0.18
C ASP A 314 3.35 12.09 -1.56
N PHE A 315 4.04 12.74 -2.50
CA PHE A 315 4.08 12.36 -3.92
C PHE A 315 2.68 12.28 -4.56
N GLN A 316 1.69 13.01 -4.02
CA GLN A 316 0.31 13.02 -4.52
C GLN A 316 -0.37 11.63 -4.50
N GLY A 317 0.20 10.68 -3.76
CA GLY A 317 -0.22 9.28 -3.77
C GLY A 317 0.03 8.56 -5.10
N HIS A 318 0.91 9.07 -5.96
CA HIS A 318 1.27 8.47 -7.26
C HIS A 318 2.07 7.18 -7.10
N VAL A 319 1.92 6.29 -8.06
CA VAL A 319 2.69 5.05 -8.21
C VAL A 319 3.87 5.32 -9.15
N MET A 320 5.08 5.15 -8.63
CA MET A 320 6.34 5.37 -9.35
C MET A 320 7.18 4.07 -9.35
N TRP A 321 8.38 4.11 -9.91
CA TRP A 321 9.33 2.99 -9.93
C TRP A 321 9.66 2.42 -8.53
N ASP A 322 9.45 3.19 -7.45
CA ASP A 322 9.48 2.74 -6.05
C ASP A 322 8.63 1.50 -5.81
N PHE A 323 7.46 1.44 -6.46
CA PHE A 323 6.55 0.30 -6.38
C PHE A 323 7.21 -0.97 -6.92
N ASP A 324 7.83 -0.88 -8.10
CA ASP A 324 8.32 -2.04 -8.85
C ASP A 324 9.71 -2.50 -8.38
N MET A 325 10.56 -1.56 -7.94
CA MET A 325 11.95 -1.84 -7.55
C MET A 325 12.13 -2.03 -6.03
N TRP A 326 11.40 -1.32 -5.19
CA TRP A 326 11.65 -1.31 -3.74
C TRP A 326 10.59 -2.06 -2.94
N ILE A 327 9.31 -1.86 -3.29
CA ILE A 327 8.19 -2.49 -2.58
C ILE A 327 7.98 -3.92 -3.11
N PHE A 328 7.82 -4.07 -4.42
CA PHE A 328 7.42 -5.32 -5.05
C PHE A 328 8.34 -6.52 -4.74
N PRO A 329 9.69 -6.42 -4.79
CA PRO A 329 10.54 -7.59 -4.55
C PRO A 329 10.40 -8.17 -3.14
N VAL A 330 10.20 -7.31 -2.13
CA VAL A 330 9.98 -7.76 -0.74
C VAL A 330 8.65 -8.50 -0.61
N ILE A 331 7.61 -7.99 -1.27
CA ILE A 331 6.31 -8.69 -1.30
C ILE A 331 6.42 -10.00 -2.08
N LEU A 332 7.10 -10.04 -3.22
CA LEU A 332 7.28 -11.26 -4.00
C LEU A 332 7.94 -12.39 -3.20
N LEU A 333 8.99 -12.07 -2.44
CA LEU A 333 9.72 -13.07 -1.66
C LEU A 333 8.95 -13.56 -0.43
N THR A 334 7.94 -12.83 0.02
CA THR A 334 7.18 -13.15 1.24
C THR A 334 5.75 -13.62 0.98
N ASP A 335 5.12 -13.13 -0.09
CA ASP A 335 3.79 -13.48 -0.56
C ASP A 335 3.64 -13.31 -2.08
N PRO A 336 3.98 -14.35 -2.86
CA PRO A 336 3.87 -14.30 -4.32
C PRO A 336 2.41 -14.16 -4.81
N ILE A 337 1.41 -14.50 -3.99
CA ILE A 337 -0.01 -14.34 -4.35
C ILE A 337 -0.39 -12.86 -4.33
N VAL A 338 -0.06 -12.15 -3.25
CA VAL A 338 -0.26 -10.69 -3.17
C VAL A 338 0.57 -9.98 -4.24
N ALA A 339 1.82 -10.41 -4.47
CA ALA A 339 2.69 -9.83 -5.49
C ALA A 339 2.06 -9.92 -6.90
N ARG A 340 1.47 -11.08 -7.25
CA ARG A 340 0.74 -11.25 -8.51
C ARG A 340 -0.38 -10.22 -8.65
N GLU A 341 -1.18 -10.04 -7.60
CA GLU A 341 -2.31 -9.11 -7.63
C GLU A 341 -1.85 -7.65 -7.73
N MET A 342 -0.71 -7.30 -7.13
CA MET A 342 -0.09 -5.98 -7.27
C MET A 342 0.32 -5.71 -8.73
N LEU A 343 0.82 -6.71 -9.46
CA LEU A 343 1.19 -6.56 -10.87
C LEU A 343 -0.02 -6.29 -11.79
N THR A 344 -1.24 -6.66 -11.39
CA THR A 344 -2.47 -6.39 -12.14
C THR A 344 -2.62 -4.91 -12.49
N TYR A 345 -2.15 -4.00 -11.62
CA TYR A 345 -2.14 -2.57 -11.90
C TYR A 345 -1.35 -2.24 -13.17
N ARG A 346 -0.13 -2.80 -13.30
CA ARG A 346 0.77 -2.57 -14.44
C ARG A 346 0.34 -3.33 -15.70
N THR A 347 -0.14 -4.56 -15.56
CA THR A 347 -0.44 -5.44 -16.72
C THR A 347 -1.82 -5.20 -17.31
N ARG A 348 -2.83 -4.88 -16.48
CA ARG A 348 -4.23 -4.77 -16.92
C ARG A 348 -4.78 -3.35 -16.80
N ILE A 349 -4.68 -2.75 -15.62
CA ILE A 349 -5.43 -1.53 -15.30
C ILE A 349 -4.99 -0.36 -16.18
N ILE A 350 -3.69 -0.10 -16.24
CA ILE A 350 -3.15 1.07 -16.97
C ILE A 350 -2.76 0.77 -18.42
N ARG A 351 -3.10 -0.42 -18.92
CA ARG A 351 -2.66 -0.92 -20.25
C ARG A 351 -3.00 0.04 -21.39
N ARG A 352 -4.16 0.67 -21.38
CA ARG A 352 -4.57 1.61 -22.45
C ARG A 352 -3.77 2.92 -22.40
N ALA A 353 -3.45 3.40 -21.20
CA ALA A 353 -2.72 4.63 -21.02
C ALA A 353 -1.27 4.52 -21.53
N VAL A 354 -0.60 3.40 -21.22
CA VAL A 354 0.80 3.17 -21.63
C VAL A 354 0.98 3.02 -23.14
N GLN A 355 -0.03 2.46 -23.82
CA GLN A 355 -0.09 2.40 -25.28
C GLN A 355 -0.26 3.80 -25.87
N SER A 356 -1.18 4.59 -25.31
CA SER A 356 -1.41 5.96 -25.76
C SER A 356 -0.18 6.84 -25.53
N ASN A 357 0.53 6.66 -24.41
CA ASN A 357 1.74 7.42 -24.09
C ASN A 357 2.88 7.15 -25.09
N ALA A 358 3.14 5.88 -25.40
CA ALA A 358 4.15 5.53 -26.40
C ALA A 358 3.80 6.05 -27.80
N ALA A 359 2.51 6.06 -28.16
CA ALA A 359 2.03 6.59 -29.43
C ALA A 359 2.15 8.12 -29.50
N SER A 360 1.81 8.85 -28.44
CA SER A 360 1.95 10.32 -28.40
C SER A 360 3.41 10.77 -28.50
N ASN A 361 4.36 9.93 -28.06
CA ASN A 361 5.79 10.19 -28.17
C ASN A 361 6.43 9.64 -29.45
N ASN A 362 5.65 9.09 -30.39
CA ASN A 362 6.12 8.49 -31.65
C ASN A 362 7.14 7.34 -31.50
N ILE A 363 7.21 6.69 -30.33
CA ILE A 363 8.08 5.55 -30.08
C ILE A 363 7.32 4.24 -30.36
N GLY A 364 6.05 4.13 -29.97
CA GLY A 364 5.27 2.89 -30.03
C GLY A 364 5.81 1.79 -29.10
N GLY A 365 5.16 0.63 -29.07
CA GLY A 365 5.29 -0.29 -27.92
C GLY A 365 4.52 0.25 -26.72
N TRP A 366 4.95 -0.06 -25.50
CA TRP A 366 4.38 0.47 -24.26
C TRP A 366 5.40 1.33 -23.51
N GLN A 367 4.99 2.55 -23.16
CA GLN A 367 5.79 3.49 -22.39
C GLN A 367 5.04 3.79 -21.10
N TYR A 368 5.56 3.29 -19.98
CA TYR A 368 4.99 3.58 -18.67
C TYR A 368 5.29 5.02 -18.25
N PRO A 369 4.35 5.69 -17.57
CA PRO A 369 4.60 7.02 -17.03
C PRO A 369 5.58 6.97 -15.86
N TRP A 370 6.31 8.06 -15.64
CA TRP A 370 7.14 8.31 -14.47
C TRP A 370 6.32 8.28 -13.18
N ALA A 371 5.20 9.03 -13.18
CA ALA A 371 4.24 9.03 -12.10
C ALA A 371 2.87 8.64 -12.63
N SER A 372 2.26 7.65 -11.99
CA SER A 372 1.00 7.04 -12.40
C SER A 372 -0.07 7.18 -11.31
N ALA A 373 -1.31 7.45 -11.70
CA ALA A 373 -2.43 7.56 -10.77
C ALA A 373 -3.60 6.65 -11.20
N PHE A 374 -4.79 7.18 -11.48
CA PHE A 374 -5.99 6.36 -11.71
C PHE A 374 -6.00 5.66 -13.07
N THR A 375 -5.81 6.42 -14.15
CA THR A 375 -5.82 5.87 -15.53
C THR A 375 -4.47 5.31 -15.94
N GLY A 376 -3.41 5.80 -15.27
CA GLY A 376 -2.02 5.56 -15.60
C GLY A 376 -1.51 6.37 -16.78
N ARG A 377 -2.16 7.50 -17.06
CA ARG A 377 -1.52 8.60 -17.79
C ARG A 377 -0.31 9.10 -17.01
N GLU A 378 0.59 9.73 -17.74
CA GLU A 378 1.63 10.53 -17.11
C GLU A 378 0.99 11.71 -16.36
N VAL A 379 1.22 11.74 -15.05
CA VAL A 379 0.70 12.78 -14.15
C VAL A 379 1.82 13.49 -13.40
N THR A 380 3.10 13.23 -13.73
CA THR A 380 4.19 13.94 -13.08
C THR A 380 4.12 15.45 -13.36
N SER A 381 4.29 16.24 -12.32
CA SER A 381 4.55 17.68 -12.43
C SER A 381 6.05 17.99 -12.38
N THR A 382 6.91 16.98 -12.20
CA THR A 382 8.37 17.15 -12.15
C THR A 382 8.93 17.39 -13.54
N PRO A 383 9.52 18.58 -13.82
CA PRO A 383 10.06 18.90 -15.14
C PRO A 383 11.15 17.92 -15.57
N GLY A 384 11.08 17.41 -16.81
CA GLY A 384 12.09 16.52 -17.38
C GLY A 384 11.98 15.06 -16.92
N ALA A 385 11.11 14.75 -15.95
CA ALA A 385 10.97 13.38 -15.44
C ALA A 385 10.31 12.47 -16.48
N ALA A 386 9.16 12.87 -17.02
CA ALA A 386 8.44 12.11 -18.04
C ALA A 386 9.24 11.96 -19.34
N GLU A 387 10.00 13.00 -19.71
CA GLU A 387 10.69 13.11 -20.99
C GLU A 387 12.05 12.39 -21.03
N LEU A 388 12.71 12.26 -19.87
CA LEU A 388 14.09 11.74 -19.82
C LEU A 388 14.21 10.45 -19.01
N GLN A 389 13.36 10.23 -18.01
CA GLN A 389 13.53 9.09 -17.11
C GLN A 389 12.71 7.86 -17.52
N HIS A 390 13.04 7.34 -18.70
CA HIS A 390 12.35 6.20 -19.30
C HIS A 390 12.62 4.85 -18.62
N HIS A 391 13.58 4.77 -17.70
CA HIS A 391 13.99 3.51 -17.06
C HIS A 391 12.84 2.80 -16.36
N ILE A 392 11.82 3.53 -15.86
CA ILE A 392 10.60 2.95 -15.27
C ILE A 392 9.92 1.88 -16.15
N THR A 393 9.98 2.04 -17.48
CA THR A 393 9.44 1.05 -18.42
C THR A 393 10.22 -0.26 -18.38
N ALA A 394 11.54 -0.20 -18.15
CA ALA A 394 12.37 -1.38 -17.93
C ALA A 394 12.29 -1.91 -16.49
N ASP A 395 12.13 -1.04 -15.49
CA ASP A 395 11.95 -1.42 -14.08
C ASP A 395 10.73 -2.32 -13.90
N ILE A 396 9.60 -1.95 -14.52
CA ILE A 396 8.38 -2.76 -14.50
C ILE A 396 8.58 -4.10 -15.22
N ALA A 397 9.29 -4.11 -16.35
CA ALA A 397 9.63 -5.34 -17.05
C ALA A 397 10.53 -6.25 -16.18
N PHE A 398 11.44 -5.66 -15.41
CA PHE A 398 12.27 -6.39 -14.46
C PHE A 398 11.45 -6.96 -13.32
N ALA A 399 10.47 -6.22 -12.76
CA ALA A 399 9.57 -6.74 -11.74
C ALA A 399 8.79 -7.98 -12.21
N ILE A 400 8.25 -7.98 -13.44
CA ILE A 400 7.57 -9.18 -13.97
C ILE A 400 8.56 -10.34 -14.25
N ARG A 401 9.81 -10.03 -14.62
CA ARG A 401 10.86 -11.05 -14.76
C ARG A 401 11.20 -11.67 -13.41
N LEU A 402 11.32 -10.88 -12.35
CA LEU A 402 11.51 -11.38 -10.99
C LEU A 402 10.36 -12.28 -10.56
N TYR A 403 9.11 -11.87 -10.82
CA TYR A 403 7.94 -12.69 -10.53
C TYR A 403 8.01 -14.05 -11.22
N LEU A 404 8.31 -14.05 -12.53
CA LEU A 404 8.43 -15.28 -13.29
C LEU A 404 9.54 -16.17 -12.73
N TYR A 405 10.71 -15.58 -12.46
CA TYR A 405 11.86 -16.30 -11.91
C TYR A 405 11.57 -16.93 -10.55
N ALA A 406 10.90 -16.21 -9.65
CA ALA A 406 10.60 -16.67 -8.30
C ALA A 406 9.46 -17.71 -8.23
N THR A 407 8.54 -17.71 -9.20
CA THR A 407 7.31 -18.53 -9.14
C THR A 407 7.22 -19.61 -10.22
N ASP A 408 8.04 -19.54 -11.27
CA ASP A 408 7.95 -20.35 -12.49
C ASP A 408 6.53 -20.36 -13.10
N ASN A 409 5.76 -19.29 -12.88
CA ASN A 409 4.35 -19.24 -13.26
C ASN A 409 4.18 -18.85 -14.74
N LEU A 410 4.48 -19.80 -15.62
CA LEU A 410 4.32 -19.66 -17.07
C LEU A 410 2.88 -19.38 -17.48
N SER A 411 1.89 -19.95 -16.79
CA SER A 411 0.48 -19.68 -17.09
C SER A 411 0.13 -18.20 -16.91
N TRP A 412 0.60 -17.58 -15.81
CA TRP A 412 0.43 -16.14 -15.59
C TRP A 412 1.21 -15.33 -16.62
N MET A 413 2.43 -15.76 -16.97
CA MET A 413 3.20 -15.08 -18.02
C MET A 413 2.38 -15.03 -19.32
N VAL A 414 1.80 -16.15 -19.75
CA VAL A 414 0.95 -16.24 -20.95
C VAL A 414 -0.27 -15.31 -20.87
N THR A 415 -0.95 -15.25 -19.73
CA THR A 415 -2.20 -14.48 -19.61
C THR A 415 -1.99 -12.99 -19.38
N ASP A 416 -0.91 -12.59 -18.70
CA ASP A 416 -0.73 -11.26 -18.14
C ASP A 416 0.62 -10.61 -18.45
N GLY A 417 1.70 -11.40 -18.46
CA GLY A 417 3.06 -10.89 -18.61
C GLY A 417 3.51 -10.69 -20.06
N CYS A 418 3.03 -11.51 -21.00
CA CYS A 418 3.52 -11.53 -22.39
C CYS A 418 3.34 -10.20 -23.11
N GLU A 419 2.12 -9.61 -23.07
CA GLU A 419 1.87 -8.33 -23.75
C GLU A 419 2.76 -7.23 -23.17
N LEU A 420 3.00 -7.22 -21.85
CA LEU A 420 3.88 -6.25 -21.21
C LEU A 420 5.31 -6.45 -21.69
N ALA A 421 5.90 -7.63 -21.47
CA ALA A 421 7.28 -7.95 -21.83
C ALA A 421 7.60 -7.62 -23.29
N PHE A 422 6.74 -8.06 -24.21
CA PHE A 422 6.92 -7.83 -25.64
C PHE A 422 6.85 -6.34 -26.00
N ASN A 423 5.83 -5.63 -25.51
CA ASN A 423 5.62 -4.23 -25.91
C ASN A 423 6.59 -3.27 -25.23
N THR A 424 7.08 -3.57 -24.03
CA THR A 424 8.13 -2.77 -23.39
C THR A 424 9.49 -3.01 -24.05
N ALA A 425 9.79 -4.23 -24.50
CA ALA A 425 10.98 -4.49 -25.32
C ALA A 425 10.91 -3.73 -26.66
N ARG A 426 9.75 -3.74 -27.32
CA ARG A 426 9.50 -2.97 -28.55
C ARG A 426 9.71 -1.46 -28.37
N PHE A 427 9.34 -0.91 -27.21
CA PHE A 427 9.63 0.48 -26.87
C PHE A 427 11.15 0.73 -26.87
N TRP A 428 11.94 -0.11 -26.18
CA TRP A 428 13.40 0.05 -26.12
C TRP A 428 14.09 -0.13 -27.46
N MET A 429 13.63 -1.08 -28.29
CA MET A 429 14.14 -1.26 -29.66
C MET A 429 14.03 0.03 -30.49
N ARG A 430 12.94 0.78 -30.32
CA ARG A 430 12.71 2.04 -31.04
C ARG A 430 13.31 3.25 -30.35
N ARG A 431 13.58 3.16 -29.04
CA ARG A 431 14.20 4.22 -28.25
C ARG A 431 15.72 4.31 -28.44
N ALA A 432 16.36 3.20 -28.80
CA ALA A 432 17.79 3.16 -29.08
C ALA A 432 18.09 3.61 -30.52
N VAL A 433 19.26 4.21 -30.71
CA VAL A 433 19.73 4.77 -31.98
C VAL A 433 21.01 4.05 -32.39
N TYR A 434 21.06 3.56 -33.62
CA TYR A 434 22.26 2.92 -34.14
C TYR A 434 23.38 3.95 -34.38
N ASN A 435 24.56 3.66 -33.87
CA ASN A 435 25.78 4.42 -34.03
C ASN A 435 26.73 3.68 -34.97
N SER A 436 26.83 4.17 -36.21
CA SER A 436 27.68 3.56 -37.25
C SER A 436 29.17 3.67 -36.98
N ALA A 437 29.62 4.59 -36.11
CA ALA A 437 31.03 4.76 -35.78
C ALA A 437 31.52 3.70 -34.79
N THR A 438 30.64 3.21 -33.91
CA THR A 438 30.95 2.21 -32.89
C THR A 438 30.39 0.82 -33.23
N ASP A 439 29.55 0.72 -34.26
CA ASP A 439 28.74 -0.47 -34.56
C ASP A 439 27.90 -0.93 -33.36
N LYS A 440 27.41 0.03 -32.57
CA LYS A 440 26.62 -0.16 -31.35
C LYS A 440 25.33 0.65 -31.38
N TYR A 441 24.44 0.39 -30.42
CA TYR A 441 23.23 1.17 -30.18
C TYR A 441 23.40 2.04 -28.94
N ASP A 442 23.06 3.32 -29.09
CA ASP A 442 23.09 4.33 -28.05
C ASP A 442 21.67 4.70 -27.61
N ILE A 443 21.49 5.03 -26.32
CA ILE A 443 20.27 5.60 -25.78
C ILE A 443 20.59 7.05 -25.35
N PRO A 444 20.32 8.04 -26.23
CA PRO A 444 20.59 9.45 -25.92
C PRO A 444 19.48 10.05 -25.06
N ALA A 445 19.75 11.20 -24.45
CA ALA A 445 18.76 12.04 -23.76
C ALA A 445 17.94 11.27 -22.72
N VAL A 446 18.64 10.63 -21.78
CA VAL A 446 18.03 9.94 -20.64
C VAL A 446 18.54 10.49 -19.32
N THR A 447 17.72 10.35 -18.30
CA THR A 447 18.10 10.57 -16.90
C THR A 447 17.91 9.23 -16.20
N GLY A 448 18.94 8.74 -15.51
CA GLY A 448 18.84 7.52 -14.69
C GLY A 448 18.37 7.84 -13.27
N PRO A 449 18.48 6.88 -12.34
CA PRO A 449 18.17 7.08 -10.92
C PRO A 449 18.89 8.26 -10.26
N ASP A 450 20.05 8.64 -10.79
CA ASP A 450 20.74 9.86 -10.39
C ASP A 450 20.17 11.08 -11.12
N THR A 451 19.15 11.68 -10.52
CA THR A 451 18.44 12.84 -11.07
C THR A 451 19.31 14.11 -11.12
N MET A 452 20.46 14.13 -10.45
CA MET A 452 21.40 15.26 -10.48
C MET A 452 22.19 15.34 -11.79
N ASN A 453 22.18 14.28 -12.60
CA ASN A 453 22.86 14.23 -13.90
C ASN A 453 21.85 13.93 -15.02
N PRO A 454 20.97 14.88 -15.36
CA PRO A 454 19.94 14.65 -16.36
C PRO A 454 20.47 14.75 -17.80
N ASN A 455 19.69 14.23 -18.74
CA ASN A 455 19.92 14.37 -20.19
C ASN A 455 21.32 13.88 -20.63
N VAL A 456 21.68 12.68 -20.20
CA VAL A 456 22.95 12.03 -20.55
C VAL A 456 22.78 11.03 -21.69
N LEU A 457 23.90 10.72 -22.35
CA LEU A 457 24.02 9.64 -23.33
C LEU A 457 24.45 8.36 -22.61
N ASN A 458 23.74 7.25 -22.86
CA ASN A 458 24.09 5.93 -22.33
C ASN A 458 24.24 5.89 -20.81
N ASN A 459 23.19 6.30 -20.09
CA ASN A 459 23.13 6.06 -18.66
C ASN A 459 23.20 4.53 -18.41
N VAL A 460 24.17 4.08 -17.62
CA VAL A 460 24.44 2.64 -17.42
C VAL A 460 23.24 1.91 -16.87
N PHE A 461 22.58 2.47 -15.84
CA PHE A 461 21.40 1.85 -15.25
C PHE A 461 20.30 1.68 -16.31
N THR A 462 19.97 2.75 -17.03
CA THR A 462 18.98 2.72 -18.11
C THR A 462 19.33 1.70 -19.19
N ASN A 463 20.58 1.68 -19.65
CA ASN A 463 21.00 0.78 -20.73
C ASN A 463 20.98 -0.68 -20.30
N VAL A 464 21.42 -1.01 -19.09
CA VAL A 464 21.37 -2.38 -18.58
C VAL A 464 19.93 -2.82 -18.34
N MET A 465 19.09 -1.99 -17.71
CA MET A 465 17.67 -2.30 -17.53
C MET A 465 16.96 -2.50 -18.88
N ALA A 466 17.25 -1.66 -19.87
CA ALA A 466 16.76 -1.83 -21.24
C ALA A 466 17.20 -3.17 -21.85
N ALA A 467 18.46 -3.57 -21.69
CA ALA A 467 18.96 -4.88 -22.12
C ALA A 467 18.18 -6.03 -21.48
N HIS A 468 17.97 -6.01 -20.16
CA HIS A 468 17.19 -7.03 -19.45
C HIS A 468 15.73 -7.12 -19.95
N ASN A 469 15.12 -5.98 -20.27
CA ASN A 469 13.78 -5.93 -20.85
C ASN A 469 13.75 -6.54 -22.26
N LEU A 470 14.75 -6.23 -23.09
CA LEU A 470 14.86 -6.81 -24.43
C LEU A 470 15.05 -8.34 -24.38
N PHE A 471 15.87 -8.86 -23.47
CA PHE A 471 15.99 -10.32 -23.25
C PHE A 471 14.67 -10.95 -22.80
N LEU A 472 13.92 -10.26 -21.92
CA LEU A 472 12.60 -10.73 -21.51
C LEU A 472 11.61 -10.70 -22.69
N GLY A 473 11.68 -9.69 -23.55
CA GLY A 473 10.91 -9.60 -24.78
C GLY A 473 11.21 -10.75 -25.74
N GLU A 474 12.48 -11.11 -25.91
CA GLU A 474 12.92 -12.28 -26.70
C GLU A 474 12.32 -13.57 -26.15
N TYR A 475 12.46 -13.78 -24.84
CA TYR A 475 11.87 -14.91 -24.15
C TYR A 475 10.34 -14.97 -24.33
N ALA A 476 9.65 -13.84 -24.17
CA ALA A 476 8.20 -13.74 -24.38
C ALA A 476 7.83 -14.05 -25.84
N GLY A 477 8.63 -13.60 -26.81
CA GLY A 477 8.45 -13.95 -28.22
C GLY A 477 8.45 -15.47 -28.46
N CYS A 478 9.30 -16.22 -27.75
CA CYS A 478 9.36 -17.68 -27.84
C CYS A 478 8.21 -18.38 -27.10
N VAL A 479 7.95 -18.00 -25.85
CA VAL A 479 7.00 -18.73 -24.99
C VAL A 479 5.54 -18.35 -25.27
N CYS A 480 5.31 -17.16 -25.80
CA CYS A 480 3.98 -16.63 -26.06
C CYS A 480 3.57 -16.69 -27.54
N GLU A 481 4.33 -17.40 -28.40
CA GLU A 481 4.14 -17.41 -29.86
C GLU A 481 2.72 -17.78 -30.28
N SER A 482 2.10 -18.76 -29.61
CA SER A 482 0.72 -19.18 -29.88
C SER A 482 -0.35 -18.17 -29.41
N PHE A 483 -0.06 -17.36 -28.39
CA PHE A 483 -0.98 -16.38 -27.81
C PHE A 483 -0.87 -15.00 -28.50
N ILE A 484 0.34 -14.57 -28.83
CA ILE A 484 0.59 -13.29 -29.51
C ILE A 484 0.11 -13.35 -30.97
N ASN A 485 0.23 -14.50 -31.65
CA ASN A 485 -0.25 -14.69 -33.03
C ASN A 485 -1.78 -14.62 -33.19
N LEU A 486 -2.57 -14.80 -32.13
CA LEU A 486 -4.04 -14.88 -32.22
C LEU A 486 -4.76 -13.52 -32.29
N LYS A 487 -4.07 -12.37 -32.19
CA LYS A 487 -4.69 -11.02 -32.18
C LYS A 487 -4.40 -10.10 -33.38
N ASN A 488 -3.91 -10.66 -34.50
CA ASN A 488 -3.59 -10.02 -35.79
C ASN A 488 -2.26 -9.28 -35.95
N GLU A 489 -1.63 -9.63 -37.08
CA GLU A 489 -0.62 -8.98 -37.93
C GLU A 489 0.64 -8.37 -37.29
N VAL A 490 1.78 -8.92 -37.72
CA VAL A 490 3.16 -8.57 -37.39
C VAL A 490 3.65 -9.15 -36.05
N CYS A 491 3.73 -10.47 -36.00
CA CYS A 491 4.92 -11.07 -35.39
C CYS A 491 6.12 -10.58 -36.22
N LEU A 492 6.85 -9.59 -35.71
CA LEU A 492 8.29 -9.69 -35.87
C LEU A 492 8.68 -10.77 -34.85
N PRO A 493 9.01 -12.02 -35.25
CA PRO A 493 9.93 -12.77 -34.42
C PRO A 493 11.08 -11.81 -34.12
N ILE A 494 11.52 -11.73 -32.87
CA ILE A 494 12.78 -11.06 -32.55
C ILE A 494 13.79 -11.76 -33.44
N SER A 495 14.10 -11.10 -34.54
CA SER A 495 14.76 -11.68 -35.67
C SER A 495 16.21 -11.90 -35.25
N ARG A 496 16.98 -12.63 -36.04
CA ARG A 496 18.43 -12.73 -35.80
C ARG A 496 19.10 -11.34 -35.73
N ALA A 497 18.51 -10.31 -36.34
CA ALA A 497 18.96 -8.91 -36.25
C ALA A 497 18.67 -8.27 -34.88
N ASP A 498 17.64 -8.71 -34.17
CA ASP A 498 17.26 -8.20 -32.86
C ASP A 498 18.08 -8.87 -31.72
N CYS A 499 18.52 -10.13 -31.91
CA CYS A 499 19.58 -10.73 -31.08
C CYS A 499 20.93 -10.02 -31.28
N ILE A 500 21.19 -9.49 -32.48
CA ILE A 500 22.37 -8.66 -32.77
C ILE A 500 22.24 -7.29 -32.09
N PHE A 501 21.04 -6.70 -32.10
CA PHE A 501 20.73 -5.46 -31.37
C PHE A 501 21.04 -5.58 -29.88
N LEU A 502 20.64 -6.69 -29.24
CA LEU A 502 20.95 -7.01 -27.84
C LEU A 502 22.45 -6.99 -27.54
N ARG A 503 23.26 -7.63 -28.39
CA ARG A 503 24.74 -7.69 -28.22
C ARG A 503 25.44 -6.37 -28.51
N LYS A 504 24.76 -5.45 -29.20
CA LYS A 504 25.31 -4.17 -29.66
C LYS A 504 24.88 -2.99 -28.81
N LEU A 505 24.04 -3.17 -27.79
CA LEU A 505 23.68 -2.08 -26.89
C LEU A 505 24.91 -1.62 -26.07
N GLU A 506 25.21 -0.32 -26.07
CA GLU A 506 26.33 0.23 -25.30
C GLU A 506 26.02 0.19 -23.79
N ILE A 507 26.81 -0.49 -22.98
CA ILE A 507 26.59 -0.61 -21.52
C ILE A 507 27.56 0.28 -20.71
N GLU A 508 28.59 0.84 -21.36
CA GLU A 508 29.59 1.68 -20.68
C GLU A 508 29.20 3.17 -20.63
N ASN A 509 29.34 3.79 -19.44
CA ASN A 509 29.17 5.24 -19.30
C ASN A 509 30.36 5.98 -19.92
N LYS A 510 30.14 6.73 -20.99
CA LYS A 510 31.20 7.57 -21.58
C LYS A 510 31.37 8.93 -20.88
N THR A 511 30.52 9.27 -19.88
CA THR A 511 30.44 10.66 -19.40
C THR A 511 30.90 10.95 -17.96
N ARG A 512 31.21 9.96 -17.10
CA ARG A 512 31.98 10.14 -15.84
C ARG A 512 32.16 8.82 -15.05
N PRO A 513 33.33 8.55 -14.43
CA PRO A 513 33.53 7.46 -13.49
C PRO A 513 33.26 7.96 -12.06
N ILE A 514 32.00 7.94 -11.63
CA ILE A 514 31.65 8.16 -10.22
C ILE A 514 30.67 7.06 -9.82
N LEU A 515 30.85 6.49 -8.62
CA LEU A 515 29.84 5.69 -7.92
C LEU A 515 28.61 6.59 -7.68
N THR A 516 27.75 6.72 -8.67
CA THR A 516 26.48 7.43 -8.55
C THR A 516 25.43 6.49 -7.96
N SER A 517 24.32 7.05 -7.46
CA SER A 517 23.17 6.24 -7.02
C SER A 517 22.72 5.27 -8.11
N SER A 518 22.85 5.62 -9.39
CA SER A 518 22.54 4.73 -10.52
C SER A 518 23.37 3.44 -10.52
N THR A 519 24.68 3.53 -10.31
CA THR A 519 25.56 2.35 -10.27
C THR A 519 25.33 1.51 -9.00
N ILE A 520 25.08 2.16 -7.86
CA ILE A 520 24.77 1.45 -6.60
C ILE A 520 23.45 0.67 -6.72
N THR A 521 22.40 1.31 -7.24
CA THR A 521 21.11 0.67 -7.51
C THR A 521 21.29 -0.51 -8.46
N LEU A 522 22.10 -0.34 -9.50
CA LEU A 522 22.39 -1.41 -10.45
C LEU A 522 23.01 -2.63 -9.76
N THR A 523 24.08 -2.43 -8.96
CA THR A 523 24.72 -3.52 -8.22
C THR A 523 23.78 -4.19 -7.22
N LEU A 524 22.85 -3.44 -6.61
CA LEU A 524 21.86 -3.99 -5.67
C LEU A 524 20.94 -5.01 -6.34
N PHE A 525 20.46 -4.73 -7.55
CA PHE A 525 19.50 -5.57 -8.27
C PHE A 525 20.16 -6.60 -9.20
N MET A 526 21.43 -6.41 -9.55
CA MET A 526 22.10 -7.18 -10.60
C MET A 526 23.50 -7.65 -10.20
N LYS A 527 23.66 -8.06 -8.93
CA LYS A 527 24.95 -8.52 -8.41
C LYS A 527 25.59 -9.60 -9.30
N ASP A 528 24.80 -10.58 -9.75
CA ASP A 528 25.28 -11.71 -10.54
C ASP A 528 25.64 -11.33 -12.00
N THR A 529 25.03 -10.27 -12.54
CA THR A 529 25.31 -9.78 -13.91
C THR A 529 26.75 -9.29 -14.06
N PHE A 530 27.42 -8.90 -12.96
CA PHE A 530 28.81 -8.45 -12.97
C PHE A 530 29.81 -9.55 -12.57
N GLU A 531 29.37 -10.59 -11.86
CA GLU A 531 30.23 -11.72 -11.48
C GLU A 531 30.48 -12.67 -12.67
N ASP A 532 29.54 -12.76 -13.63
CA ASP A 532 29.67 -13.56 -14.86
C ASP A 532 30.10 -12.74 -16.10
N SER A 533 31.01 -11.76 -15.92
CA SER A 533 31.61 -11.03 -17.05
C SER A 533 32.60 -11.85 -17.91
N THR A 534 32.68 -13.17 -17.69
CA THR A 534 33.21 -14.14 -18.65
C THR A 534 32.07 -14.75 -19.46
N CYS A 535 31.57 -14.01 -20.45
CA CYS A 535 30.68 -14.53 -21.49
C CYS A 535 31.44 -14.60 -22.82
#